data_AF-A0A165T8B1-F1
#
_entry.id   AF-A0A165T8B1-F1
#
_cell.length_a   1.000
_cell.length_b   1.000
_cell.length_c   1.000
_cell.angle_alpha   90.00
_cell.angle_beta   90.00
_cell.angle_gamma   90.00
#
_symmetry.space_group_name_H-M   'P 1'
#
loop_
_entity.id
_entity.type
_entity.pdbx_description
1 polymer ?
#
loop_
_entity_poly.entity_id
_entity_poly.type
_entity_poly.pdbx_seq_one_letter_code
_entity_poly.pdbx_strand_id
1 'polypeptide(L)'
;MRTQSIRKRILATAVAASALADDKVLLWGDTHLHTNLSPGAYMNKNTTVTSDTAYRFAGGVAVIADDTRAKVKLETPLDFLAVTDHAECAGVPKLLWGGDDNFVQHESLDRYQRVLRERVETQGGGERRGEARS
;
A
#
# COMPACT_ATOMS: atom_id res chain seq x y z
N MET A 1 -32.85 -57.93 -40.44
CA MET A 1 -31.85 -56.84 -40.41
C MET A 1 -32.58 -55.51 -40.33
N ARG A 2 -32.26 -54.69 -39.32
CA ARG A 2 -32.81 -53.34 -39.07
C ARG A 2 -32.09 -52.30 -39.94
N THR A 3 -32.80 -51.26 -40.40
CA THR A 3 -32.48 -49.81 -40.24
C THR A 3 -33.43 -48.98 -41.12
N GLN A 4 -34.44 -48.32 -40.55
CA GLN A 4 -34.51 -46.97 -39.94
C GLN A 4 -34.62 -45.81 -40.94
N SER A 5 -35.84 -45.24 -40.96
CA SER A 5 -36.24 -44.03 -41.69
C SER A 5 -35.62 -42.78 -41.06
N ILE A 6 -34.95 -41.96 -41.89
CA ILE A 6 -34.31 -40.71 -41.47
C ILE A 6 -35.39 -39.64 -41.26
N ARG A 7 -35.62 -39.24 -40.00
CA ARG A 7 -36.41 -38.05 -39.69
C ARG A 7 -35.48 -36.83 -39.66
N LYS A 8 -35.60 -35.96 -40.67
CA LYS A 8 -35.01 -34.61 -40.65
C LYS A 8 -35.60 -33.83 -39.47
N ARG A 9 -34.81 -33.62 -38.42
CA ARG A 9 -35.13 -32.66 -37.35
C ARG A 9 -34.49 -31.35 -37.72
N ILE A 10 -35.30 -30.37 -38.10
CA ILE A 10 -34.89 -28.97 -38.17
C ILE A 10 -34.74 -28.52 -36.71
N LEU A 11 -33.50 -28.33 -36.27
CA LEU A 11 -33.19 -27.77 -34.97
C LEU A 11 -33.22 -26.24 -35.13
N ALA A 12 -34.28 -25.60 -34.63
CA ALA A 12 -34.31 -24.15 -34.52
C ALA A 12 -33.34 -23.74 -33.41
N THR A 13 -32.24 -23.09 -33.78
CA THR A 13 -31.29 -22.50 -32.84
C THR A 13 -31.93 -21.25 -32.25
N ALA A 14 -32.46 -21.34 -31.02
CA ALA A 14 -32.78 -20.15 -30.25
C ALA A 14 -31.46 -19.51 -29.80
N VAL A 15 -31.03 -18.45 -30.48
CA VAL A 15 -30.04 -17.52 -29.92
C VAL A 15 -30.76 -16.78 -28.80
N ALA A 16 -30.64 -17.28 -27.57
CA ALA A 16 -30.95 -16.51 -26.39
C ALA A 16 -29.83 -15.45 -26.28
N ALA A 17 -30.11 -14.24 -26.77
CA ALA A 17 -29.36 -13.07 -26.36
C ALA A 17 -29.58 -12.92 -24.85
N SER A 18 -28.65 -13.42 -24.04
CA SER A 18 -28.55 -13.00 -22.65
C SER A 18 -28.37 -11.50 -22.70
N ALA A 19 -29.37 -10.78 -22.21
CA ALA A 19 -29.25 -9.36 -21.93
C ALA A 19 -27.92 -9.14 -21.18
N LEU A 20 -27.17 -8.13 -21.60
CA LEU A 20 -26.00 -7.63 -20.90
C LEU A 20 -26.45 -7.24 -19.50
N ALA A 21 -26.36 -8.17 -18.56
CA ALA A 21 -26.43 -7.84 -17.16
C ALA A 21 -25.26 -6.90 -16.91
N ASP A 22 -25.55 -5.72 -16.37
CA ASP A 22 -24.55 -4.86 -15.76
C ASP A 22 -23.98 -5.66 -14.58
N ASP A 23 -22.99 -6.51 -14.86
CA ASP A 23 -22.37 -7.43 -13.91
C ASP A 23 -21.57 -6.62 -12.91
N LYS A 24 -22.29 -6.04 -11.94
CA LYS A 24 -21.70 -5.36 -10.80
C LYS A 24 -20.93 -6.39 -9.98
N VAL A 25 -19.61 -6.25 -9.97
CA VAL A 25 -18.71 -7.07 -9.17
C VAL A 25 -18.52 -6.40 -7.80
N LEU A 26 -18.69 -7.16 -6.73
CA LEU A 26 -18.32 -6.72 -5.39
C LEU A 26 -16.80 -6.77 -5.25
N LEU A 27 -16.18 -5.64 -4.92
CA LEU A 27 -14.73 -5.53 -4.67
C LEU A 27 -14.47 -5.05 -3.25
N TRP A 28 -13.44 -5.60 -2.62
CA TRP A 28 -12.96 -5.26 -1.29
C TRP A 28 -11.59 -4.59 -1.40
N GLY A 29 -11.47 -3.37 -0.89
CA GLY A 29 -10.22 -2.63 -0.98
C GLY A 29 -10.13 -1.51 0.05
N ASP A 30 -8.94 -0.95 0.16
CA ASP A 30 -8.66 0.20 1.00
C ASP A 30 -8.63 1.46 0.14
N THR A 31 -9.31 2.50 0.61
CA THR A 31 -9.47 3.78 -0.10
C THR A 31 -8.58 4.88 0.46
N HIS A 32 -7.91 4.66 1.61
CA HIS A 32 -7.15 5.70 2.29
C HIS A 32 -5.92 5.12 2.99
N LEU A 33 -4.85 4.88 2.23
CA LEU A 33 -3.56 4.45 2.77
C LEU A 33 -2.48 5.52 2.63
N HIS A 34 -1.72 5.73 3.70
CA HIS A 34 -0.52 6.57 3.70
C HIS A 34 0.77 5.74 3.69
N THR A 35 1.78 6.20 2.95
CA THR A 35 3.12 5.61 2.82
C THR A 35 4.17 6.51 3.45
N ASN A 36 5.45 6.13 3.35
CA ASN A 36 6.57 6.96 3.78
C ASN A 36 6.77 8.25 2.97
N LEU A 37 5.89 8.56 2.01
CA LEU A 37 5.82 9.88 1.38
C LEU A 37 4.89 10.85 2.13
N SER A 38 3.91 10.36 2.88
CA SER A 38 3.04 11.22 3.70
C SER A 38 3.78 11.75 4.93
N PRO A 39 3.68 13.06 5.24
CA PRO A 39 4.39 13.61 6.39
C PRO A 39 3.95 13.04 7.72
N GLY A 40 2.64 12.89 7.91
CA GLY A 40 2.08 12.34 9.13
C GLY A 40 2.50 10.88 9.34
N ALA A 41 2.51 10.07 8.27
CA ALA A 41 2.95 8.69 8.34
C ALA A 41 4.44 8.60 8.67
N TYR A 42 5.29 9.42 8.02
CA TYR A 42 6.73 9.42 8.27
C TYR A 42 7.07 9.84 9.71
N MET A 43 6.41 10.90 10.20
CA MET A 43 6.57 11.36 11.60
C MET A 43 6.05 10.35 12.63
N ASN A 44 5.16 9.44 12.21
CA ASN A 44 4.67 8.31 13.00
C ASN A 44 5.46 7.01 12.72
N LYS A 45 6.73 7.15 12.36
CA LYS A 45 7.71 6.07 12.14
C LYS A 45 7.41 5.14 10.96
N ASN A 46 6.55 5.51 10.02
CA ASN A 46 6.53 4.84 8.73
C ASN A 46 7.61 5.45 7.83
N THR A 47 8.85 5.03 8.05
CA THR A 47 10.04 5.49 7.33
C THR A 47 10.38 4.60 6.12
N THR A 48 9.98 3.32 6.13
CA THR A 48 10.38 2.38 5.07
C THR A 48 9.26 1.86 4.17
N VAL A 49 7.98 1.96 4.55
CA VAL A 49 6.89 1.44 3.70
C VAL A 49 6.63 2.38 2.53
N THR A 50 7.10 1.98 1.36
CA THR A 50 6.86 2.68 0.09
C THR A 50 5.50 2.29 -0.50
N SER A 51 5.04 3.03 -1.53
CA SER A 51 3.85 2.65 -2.31
C SER A 51 3.97 1.26 -2.94
N ASP A 52 5.17 0.85 -3.39
CA ASP A 52 5.42 -0.52 -3.89
C ASP A 52 5.24 -1.56 -2.78
N THR A 53 5.82 -1.30 -1.60
CA THR A 53 5.67 -2.19 -0.44
C THR A 53 4.21 -2.32 -0.03
N ALA A 54 3.48 -1.21 -0.01
CA ALA A 54 2.04 -1.18 0.27
C ALA A 54 1.23 -1.97 -0.75
N TYR A 55 1.48 -1.76 -2.05
CA TYR A 55 0.82 -2.50 -3.13
C TYR A 55 1.06 -4.00 -3.03
N ARG A 56 2.31 -4.41 -2.78
CA ARG A 56 2.68 -5.82 -2.57
C ARG A 56 1.97 -6.43 -1.36
N PHE A 57 1.93 -5.72 -0.24
CA PHE A 57 1.23 -6.16 0.96
C PHE A 57 -0.28 -6.33 0.72
N ALA A 58 -0.92 -5.36 0.04
CA ALA A 58 -2.32 -5.44 -0.36
C ALA A 58 -2.58 -6.65 -1.28
N GLY A 59 -1.66 -6.98 -2.17
CA GLY A 59 -1.70 -8.18 -3.01
C GLY A 59 -1.38 -9.50 -2.28
N GLY A 60 -1.22 -9.50 -0.95
CA GLY A 60 -0.94 -10.69 -0.14
C GLY A 60 0.54 -11.13 -0.12
N VAL A 61 1.44 -10.36 -0.71
CA VAL A 61 2.89 -10.63 -0.64
C VAL A 61 3.38 -10.22 0.74
N ALA A 62 4.11 -11.12 1.40
CA ALA A 62 4.68 -10.83 2.71
C ALA A 62 5.74 -9.71 2.63
N VAL A 63 5.62 -8.72 3.52
CA VAL A 63 6.54 -7.58 3.66
C VAL A 63 7.10 -7.50 5.08
N ILE A 64 8.09 -6.66 5.30
CA ILE A 64 8.62 -6.38 6.64
C ILE A 64 7.91 -5.15 7.20
N ALA A 65 7.27 -5.30 8.35
CA ALA A 65 6.65 -4.18 9.07
C ALA A 65 7.73 -3.22 9.58
N ASP A 66 7.49 -1.91 9.48
CA ASP A 66 8.54 -0.93 9.76
C ASP A 66 8.91 -0.87 11.25
N ASP A 67 7.91 -1.00 12.11
CA ASP A 67 7.97 -0.83 13.56
C ASP A 67 8.54 -2.05 14.31
N THR A 68 8.02 -3.24 13.99
CA THR A 68 8.32 -4.50 14.68
C THR A 68 9.38 -5.32 13.94
N ARG A 69 9.66 -4.97 12.68
CA ARG A 69 10.50 -5.76 11.76
C ARG A 69 9.98 -7.17 11.49
N ALA A 70 8.76 -7.48 11.93
CA ALA A 70 8.13 -8.75 11.68
C ALA A 70 7.78 -8.90 10.20
N LYS A 71 7.85 -10.14 9.70
CA LYS A 71 7.35 -10.47 8.37
C LYS A 71 5.83 -10.66 8.44
N VAL A 72 5.09 -9.77 7.81
CA VAL A 72 3.62 -9.71 7.85
C VAL A 72 3.02 -9.86 6.45
N LYS A 73 1.82 -10.42 6.36
CA LYS A 73 1.02 -10.52 5.13
C LYS A 73 -0.46 -10.45 5.47
N LEU A 74 -1.29 -10.00 4.52
CA LEU A 74 -2.73 -10.18 4.62
C LEU A 74 -3.10 -11.66 4.44
N GLU A 75 -4.13 -12.12 5.14
CA GLU A 75 -4.70 -13.44 4.94
C GLU A 75 -5.45 -13.53 3.61
N THR A 76 -6.25 -12.51 3.30
CA THR A 76 -6.96 -12.33 2.04
C THR A 76 -6.42 -11.08 1.33
N PRO A 77 -5.91 -11.17 0.10
CA PRO A 77 -5.52 -10.01 -0.70
C PRO A 77 -6.70 -9.06 -0.94
N LEU A 78 -6.40 -7.77 -1.10
CA LEU A 78 -7.38 -6.76 -1.51
C LEU A 78 -7.54 -6.78 -3.04
N ASP A 79 -8.76 -6.49 -3.50
CA ASP A 79 -9.06 -6.30 -4.92
C ASP A 79 -8.49 -4.98 -5.45
N PHE A 80 -8.43 -3.95 -4.60
CA PHE A 80 -7.81 -2.68 -4.91
C PHE A 80 -7.20 -1.99 -3.68
N LEU A 81 -6.29 -1.07 -3.94
CA LEU A 81 -5.69 -0.18 -2.94
C LEU A 81 -5.54 1.21 -3.53
N ALA A 82 -6.02 2.23 -2.81
CA ALA A 82 -5.70 3.62 -3.09
C ALA A 82 -4.61 4.12 -2.12
N VAL A 83 -3.47 4.55 -2.69
CA VAL A 83 -2.44 5.27 -1.95
C VAL A 83 -2.77 6.76 -2.00
N THR A 84 -3.08 7.34 -0.84
CA THR A 84 -3.61 8.69 -0.68
C THR A 84 -2.73 9.49 0.26
N ASP A 85 -1.45 9.62 -0.09
CA ASP A 85 -0.52 10.47 0.66
C ASP A 85 -0.99 11.94 0.66
N HIS A 86 -0.68 12.64 1.75
CA HIS A 86 -0.92 14.08 1.83
C HIS A 86 -0.16 14.79 0.71
N ALA A 87 -0.84 15.70 0.02
CA ALA A 87 -0.21 16.53 -0.99
C ALA A 87 0.72 17.57 -0.32
N GLU A 88 0.31 18.06 0.85
CA GLU A 88 1.09 19.01 1.63
C GLU A 88 2.39 18.35 2.08
N CYS A 89 3.52 18.95 1.69
CA CYS A 89 4.85 18.49 2.09
C CYS A 89 5.16 17.02 1.74
N ALA A 90 4.49 16.44 0.71
CA ALA A 90 4.75 15.08 0.25
C ALA A 90 6.26 14.85 0.04
N GLY A 91 6.82 13.84 0.69
CA GLY A 91 8.24 13.48 0.61
C GLY A 91 9.21 14.41 1.35
N VAL A 92 8.78 15.59 1.81
CA VAL A 92 9.66 16.55 2.51
C VAL A 92 10.28 15.95 3.77
N PRO A 93 9.55 15.22 4.64
CA PRO A 93 10.19 14.61 5.81
C PRO A 93 11.26 13.59 5.46
N LYS A 94 11.01 12.77 4.43
CA LYS A 94 11.98 11.79 3.95
C LYS A 94 13.25 12.46 3.42
N LEU A 95 13.12 13.57 2.69
CA LEU A 95 14.25 14.36 2.19
C LEU A 95 15.06 14.97 3.35
N LEU A 96 14.39 15.64 4.28
CA LEU A 96 15.05 16.28 5.43
C LEU A 96 15.67 15.27 6.40
N TRP A 97 15.10 14.08 6.51
CA TRP A 97 15.69 12.98 7.28
C TRP A 97 17.04 12.55 6.72
N GLY A 98 17.14 12.47 5.39
CA GLY A 98 18.36 12.12 4.66
C GLY A 98 19.51 13.13 4.81
N GLY A 99 19.23 14.33 5.34
CA GLY A 99 20.25 15.35 5.59
C GLY A 99 20.71 16.07 4.32
N ASP A 100 19.80 16.32 3.38
CA ASP A 100 20.13 17.14 2.20
C ASP A 100 20.33 18.61 2.61
N ASP A 101 21.59 19.03 2.65
CA ASP A 101 22.05 20.35 3.09
C ASP A 101 21.50 21.51 2.24
N ASN A 102 20.96 21.22 1.04
CA ASN A 102 20.40 22.26 0.18
C ASN A 102 19.11 22.87 0.74
N PHE A 103 18.43 22.19 1.67
CA PHE A 103 17.15 22.63 2.23
C PHE A 103 17.27 23.23 3.65
N VAL A 104 18.42 23.07 4.31
CA VAL A 104 18.65 23.47 5.72
C VAL A 104 19.20 24.91 5.81
N GLN A 105 18.85 25.76 4.84
CA GLN A 105 19.30 27.17 4.82
C GLN A 105 18.23 28.15 5.32
N HIS A 106 17.00 27.65 5.56
CA HIS A 106 15.89 28.46 6.06
C HIS A 106 15.45 27.98 7.45
N GLU A 107 15.37 28.88 8.42
CA GLU A 107 15.10 28.59 9.84
C GLU A 107 13.88 27.67 10.06
N SER A 108 12.84 27.83 9.24
CA SER A 108 11.64 26.99 9.34
C SER A 108 11.90 25.51 9.02
N LEU A 109 12.82 25.22 8.09
CA LEU A 109 13.17 23.86 7.67
C LEU A 109 14.13 23.22 8.68
N ASP A 110 15.06 23.98 9.25
CA ASP A 110 15.90 23.54 10.38
C ASP A 110 15.05 23.14 11.58
N ARG A 111 14.09 24.01 11.95
CA ARG A 111 13.16 23.72 13.03
C ARG A 111 12.34 22.46 12.73
N TYR A 112 11.88 22.32 11.49
CA TYR A 112 11.09 21.16 11.08
C TYR A 112 11.92 19.86 11.13
N GLN A 113 13.16 19.89 10.63
CA GLN A 113 14.07 18.74 10.68
C GLN A 113 14.37 18.32 12.13
N ARG A 114 14.56 19.28 13.05
CA ARG A 114 14.73 18.99 14.47
C ARG A 114 13.52 18.28 15.08
N VAL A 115 12.30 18.81 14.84
CA VAL A 115 11.06 18.18 15.34
C VAL A 115 10.84 16.80 14.73
N LEU A 116 11.20 16.65 13.45
CA LEU A 116 11.13 15.37 12.75
C LEU A 116 12.06 14.33 13.40
N ARG A 117 13.33 14.68 13.64
CA ARG A 117 14.30 13.84 14.36
C ARG A 117 13.78 13.45 15.73
N GLU A 118 13.35 14.44 16.50
CA GLU A 118 12.78 14.22 17.83
C GLU A 118 11.61 13.23 17.77
N ARG A 119 10.60 13.42 16.92
CA ARG A 119 9.41 12.55 16.92
C ARG A 119 9.69 11.12 16.49
N VAL A 120 10.52 10.94 15.46
CA VAL A 120 10.87 9.60 14.97
C VAL A 120 11.75 8.87 15.99
N GLU A 121 12.68 9.57 16.65
CA GLU A 121 13.62 8.99 17.63
C GLU A 121 12.99 8.76 19.02
N THR A 122 12.29 9.75 19.58
CA THR A 122 11.78 9.74 20.97
C THR A 122 10.64 8.76 21.21
N GLN A 123 9.80 8.51 20.20
CA GLN A 123 8.78 7.48 20.30
C GLN A 123 9.40 6.06 20.40
N GLY A 124 10.72 5.90 20.21
CA GLY A 124 11.48 4.65 20.36
C GLY A 124 11.97 4.34 21.79
N GLY A 125 11.40 4.96 22.83
CA GLY A 125 11.73 4.74 24.25
C GLY A 125 11.37 3.37 24.84
N GLY A 126 11.42 2.30 24.05
CA GLY A 126 11.47 0.91 24.49
C GLY A 126 12.77 0.28 24.01
N GLU A 127 13.73 0.15 24.93
CA GLU A 127 14.92 -0.71 24.83
C GLU A 127 15.82 -0.56 23.60
N ARG A 128 16.71 0.45 23.62
CA ARG A 128 18.03 0.36 22.98
C ARG A 128 19.11 0.93 23.90
N ARG A 129 19.43 0.19 24.96
CA ARG A 129 20.72 0.29 25.66
C ARG A 129 21.38 -1.07 25.62
N GLY A 130 22.28 -1.23 24.66
CA GLY A 130 23.16 -2.39 24.53
C GLY A 130 24.33 -2.00 23.64
N GLU A 131 25.45 -1.70 24.29
CA GLU A 131 26.83 -1.88 23.82
C GLU A 131 27.21 -1.53 22.38
N ALA A 132 28.04 -0.48 22.26
CA ALA A 132 29.33 -0.57 21.58
C ALA A 132 30.18 0.65 21.96
N ARG A 133 30.99 0.50 23.02
CA ARG A 133 32.26 1.23 23.13
C ARG A 133 33.36 0.20 22.98
N SER A 134 34.20 0.39 21.97
CA SER A 134 35.59 -0.07 21.91
C SER A 134 36.42 1.14 21.51
#